data_AF-A0A834M7R9-F1
#
_entry.id   AF-A0A834M7R9-F1
#
_cell.length_a   1.000
_cell.length_b   1.000
_cell.length_c   1.000
_cell.angle_alpha   90.00
_cell.angle_beta   90.00
_cell.angle_gamma   90.00
#
_symmetry.space_group_name_H-M   'P 1'
#
loop_
_entity.id
_entity.type
_entity.pdbx_description
1 polymer ?
#
loop_
_entity_poly.entity_id
_entity_poly.type
_entity_poly.pdbx_seq_one_letter_code
_entity_poly.pdbx_strand_id
1 'polypeptide(L)'
;MLPDCDKDNIHTTIASLCLKHFHSLPKSGKPQENEWTVLSCIVKEQQNEFQVVALAKKRKVDIDEDIYRTGAKCLSNSIKQDLKEKGERYHILGVVRIKPGRGDPTVSVSCSDKISKWSHMGIQGALLMTFIENPIYLSTFTIVQNTPFCKEALKRALYGRLVNLNLKLPFGENCMCIKQVDVSFAYCKTNEKQPCPSSIYWFSNGKRSCLEVSVNGKKQGVTKKHLHTEKARVKICKLEFFNMFVKKLDEYGIKLYENIENKELSYKTAKESCKDYKLNWDSLKQSFGSWTLKNDLLLNFKLEKYT
;
A
#
# COMPACT_ATOMS: atom_id res chain seq x y z
N MET A 1 15.13 20.07 0.35
CA MET A 1 16.38 19.52 -0.21
C MET A 1 16.01 18.23 -0.91
N LEU A 2 16.19 18.12 -2.23
CA LEU A 2 15.97 16.85 -2.92
C LEU A 2 16.99 15.83 -2.38
N PRO A 3 16.60 14.60 -2.05
CA PRO A 3 17.55 13.59 -1.61
C PRO A 3 18.58 13.39 -2.72
N ASP A 4 19.86 13.49 -2.36
CA ASP A 4 20.99 13.32 -3.26
C ASP A 4 20.94 11.92 -3.88
N CYS A 5 20.48 11.85 -5.13
CA CYS A 5 20.12 10.58 -5.79
C CYS A 5 21.33 9.87 -6.41
N ASP A 6 22.53 10.45 -6.25
CA ASP A 6 23.80 9.98 -6.80
C ASP A 6 24.76 9.41 -5.75
N LYS A 7 24.36 9.24 -4.48
CA LYS A 7 25.09 8.38 -3.54
C LYS A 7 25.18 6.96 -4.11
N ASP A 8 26.39 6.47 -4.34
CA ASP A 8 26.74 5.18 -4.95
C ASP A 8 25.66 4.09 -4.78
N ASN A 9 24.87 3.98 -5.85
CA ASN A 9 23.83 3.01 -6.17
C ASN A 9 22.88 2.49 -5.06
N ILE A 10 22.32 3.40 -4.24
CA ILE A 10 21.26 3.08 -3.26
C ILE A 10 20.09 2.26 -3.85
N HIS A 11 19.68 2.55 -5.09
CA HIS A 11 18.58 1.85 -5.74
C HIS A 11 18.90 0.37 -6.02
N THR A 12 20.11 0.05 -6.48
CA THR A 12 20.53 -1.34 -6.66
C THR A 12 20.67 -2.03 -5.30
N THR A 13 21.17 -1.34 -4.28
CA THR A 13 21.21 -1.90 -2.91
C THR A 13 19.81 -2.27 -2.41
N ILE A 14 18.82 -1.39 -2.57
CA ILE A 14 17.41 -1.66 -2.22
C ILE A 14 16.87 -2.88 -2.98
N ALA A 15 17.09 -2.95 -4.30
CA ALA A 15 16.62 -4.06 -5.12
C ALA A 15 17.29 -5.39 -4.73
N SER A 16 18.60 -5.39 -4.53
CA SER A 16 19.38 -6.56 -4.10
C SER A 16 18.95 -7.06 -2.73
N LEU A 17 18.73 -6.16 -1.76
CA LEU A 17 18.24 -6.52 -0.43
C LEU A 17 16.83 -7.12 -0.49
N CYS A 18 15.94 -6.55 -1.31
CA CYS A 18 14.60 -7.08 -1.56
C CYS A 18 14.66 -8.54 -2.00
N LEU A 19 15.46 -8.82 -3.04
CA LEU A 19 15.59 -10.16 -3.62
C LEU A 19 16.26 -11.13 -2.66
N LYS A 20 17.40 -10.74 -2.06
CA LYS A 20 18.11 -11.56 -1.07
C LYS A 20 17.18 -11.96 0.08
N HIS A 21 16.42 -11.00 0.60
CA HIS A 21 15.46 -11.27 1.67
C HIS A 21 14.33 -12.20 1.19
N PHE A 22 13.74 -11.94 0.02
CA PHE A 22 12.73 -12.83 -0.56
C PHE A 22 13.25 -14.26 -0.73
N HIS A 23 14.47 -14.45 -1.21
CA HIS A 23 15.09 -15.76 -1.36
C HIS A 23 15.31 -16.47 -0.01
N SER A 24 15.65 -15.75 1.05
CA SER A 24 15.78 -16.32 2.40
C SER A 24 14.47 -16.78 3.05
N LEU A 25 13.30 -16.31 2.57
CA LEU A 25 12.01 -16.74 3.12
C LEU A 25 11.76 -18.25 2.86
N PRO A 26 10.97 -18.93 3.71
CA PRO A 26 10.48 -20.28 3.44
C PRO A 26 9.84 -20.42 2.04
N LYS A 27 9.86 -21.65 1.49
CA LYS A 27 9.27 -21.94 0.17
C LYS A 27 7.74 -21.74 0.13
N SER A 28 7.07 -21.83 1.28
CA SER A 28 5.60 -21.71 1.34
C SER A 28 5.10 -20.38 0.80
N GLY A 29 4.16 -20.45 -0.16
CA GLY A 29 3.56 -19.29 -0.81
C GLY A 29 4.41 -18.60 -1.88
N LYS A 30 5.66 -19.05 -2.13
CA LYS A 30 6.47 -18.55 -3.23
C LYS A 30 5.93 -19.06 -4.57
N PRO A 31 6.13 -18.31 -5.68
CA PRO A 31 5.74 -18.79 -7.00
C PRO A 31 6.53 -20.03 -7.41
N GLN A 32 5.88 -20.90 -8.18
CA GLN A 32 6.52 -21.97 -8.96
C GLN A 32 7.12 -21.40 -10.25
N GLU A 33 7.87 -22.22 -11.00
CA GLU A 33 8.56 -21.80 -12.23
C GLU A 33 7.60 -21.29 -13.32
N ASN A 34 6.43 -21.92 -13.45
CA ASN A 34 5.36 -21.52 -14.36
C ASN A 34 4.45 -20.41 -13.78
N GLU A 35 4.85 -19.80 -12.66
CA GLU A 35 4.08 -18.73 -12.02
C GLU A 35 4.82 -17.39 -12.00
N TRP A 36 4.06 -16.31 -12.16
CA TRP A 36 4.55 -14.94 -11.99
C TRP A 36 3.88 -14.25 -10.79
N THR A 37 4.53 -13.20 -10.29
CA THR A 37 3.97 -12.37 -9.22
C THR A 37 4.55 -10.95 -9.23
N VAL A 38 4.03 -10.09 -8.36
CA VAL A 38 4.62 -8.79 -8.07
C VAL A 38 5.19 -8.84 -6.67
N LEU A 39 6.51 -8.58 -6.57
CA LEU A 39 7.23 -8.41 -5.33
C LEU A 39 7.42 -6.91 -5.03
N SER A 40 7.33 -6.55 -3.76
CA SER A 40 7.60 -5.20 -3.27
C SER A 40 8.21 -5.28 -1.87
N CYS A 41 9.05 -4.32 -1.51
CA CYS A 41 9.58 -4.22 -0.15
C CYS A 41 9.72 -2.75 0.28
N ILE A 42 9.91 -2.54 1.57
CA ILE A 42 10.33 -1.28 2.16
C ILE A 42 11.67 -1.54 2.84
N VAL A 43 12.66 -0.72 2.50
CA VAL A 43 13.98 -0.72 3.13
C VAL A 43 14.09 0.55 3.96
N LYS A 44 14.56 0.40 5.19
CA LYS A 44 14.91 1.51 6.09
C LYS A 44 16.41 1.68 6.07
N GLU A 45 16.86 2.93 5.93
CA GLU A 45 18.24 3.34 6.17
C GLU A 45 18.32 3.94 7.58
N GLN A 46 19.28 3.48 8.39
CA GLN A 46 19.59 4.06 9.70
C GLN A 46 21.09 3.96 9.95
N GLN A 47 21.75 5.08 10.25
CA GLN A 47 23.20 5.12 10.50
C GLN A 47 24.02 4.46 9.36
N ASN A 48 23.65 4.74 8.10
CA ASN A 48 24.21 4.14 6.87
C ASN A 48 24.01 2.62 6.71
N GLU A 49 23.21 1.98 7.57
CA GLU A 49 22.82 0.58 7.40
C GLU A 49 21.44 0.46 6.74
N PHE A 50 21.32 -0.45 5.79
CA PHE A 50 20.08 -0.72 5.06
C PHE A 50 19.44 -2.03 5.52
N GLN A 51 18.18 -1.97 5.97
CA GLN A 51 17.44 -3.13 6.43
C GLN A 51 16.07 -3.24 5.74
N VAL A 52 15.73 -4.42 5.24
CA VAL A 52 14.35 -4.73 4.82
C VAL A 52 13.45 -4.73 6.06
N VAL A 53 12.46 -3.84 6.11
CA VAL A 53 11.51 -3.73 7.24
C VAL A 53 10.14 -4.30 6.92
N ALA A 54 9.80 -4.37 5.63
CA ALA A 54 8.60 -5.03 5.15
C ALA A 54 8.83 -5.59 3.74
N LEU A 55 8.22 -6.74 3.45
CA LEU A 55 8.24 -7.36 2.14
C LEU A 55 6.86 -7.95 1.85
N ALA A 56 6.33 -7.70 0.66
CA ALA A 56 5.07 -8.26 0.24
C ALA A 56 5.14 -8.76 -1.20
N LYS A 57 4.65 -9.98 -1.37
CA LYS A 57 4.36 -10.59 -2.67
C LYS A 57 2.86 -10.66 -2.83
N LYS A 58 2.35 -10.10 -3.92
CA LYS A 58 0.91 -9.98 -4.13
C LYS A 58 0.41 -11.00 -5.13
N ARG A 59 -0.68 -11.70 -4.80
CA ARG A 59 -1.49 -12.41 -5.79
C ARG A 59 -1.95 -11.44 -6.88
N LYS A 60 -1.78 -11.85 -8.13
CA LYS A 60 -2.41 -11.21 -9.28
C LYS A 60 -3.46 -12.14 -9.89
N VAL A 61 -4.29 -11.57 -10.74
CA VAL A 61 -5.16 -12.31 -11.66
C VAL A 61 -4.69 -11.87 -13.04
N ASP A 62 -4.71 -12.77 -14.02
CA ASP A 62 -4.30 -12.41 -15.38
C ASP A 62 -5.24 -11.34 -15.91
N ILE A 63 -4.61 -10.27 -16.38
CA ILE A 63 -5.28 -9.18 -17.06
C ILE A 63 -4.35 -8.82 -18.20
N ASP A 64 -4.82 -9.16 -19.41
CA ASP A 64 -4.46 -8.74 -20.77
C ASP A 64 -2.97 -8.52 -21.11
N GLU A 65 -2.62 -8.73 -22.38
CA GLU A 65 -1.25 -8.57 -22.90
C GLU A 65 -0.94 -7.14 -23.36
N ASP A 66 -1.96 -6.28 -23.47
CA ASP A 66 -1.78 -4.90 -23.91
C ASP A 66 -1.09 -4.06 -22.81
N ILE A 67 0.19 -3.78 -23.01
CA ILE A 67 1.03 -2.96 -22.11
C ILE A 67 0.53 -1.52 -21.96
N TYR A 68 -0.26 -1.02 -22.91
CA TYR A 68 -0.88 0.29 -22.83
C TYR A 68 -2.17 0.25 -22.03
N ARG A 69 -2.71 -0.93 -21.74
CA ARG A 69 -3.94 -1.09 -20.95
C ARG A 69 -3.63 -1.37 -19.49
N THR A 70 -4.13 -0.52 -18.62
CA THR A 70 -4.28 -0.85 -17.21
C THR A 70 -5.58 -1.59 -16.98
N GLY A 71 -5.49 -2.68 -16.20
CA GLY A 71 -6.67 -3.34 -15.63
C GLY A 71 -7.36 -2.52 -14.54
N ALA A 72 -7.24 -1.19 -14.51
CA ALA A 72 -7.91 -0.32 -13.53
C ALA A 72 -8.80 0.68 -14.27
N LYS A 73 -10.08 0.76 -13.86
CA LYS A 73 -11.11 1.56 -14.51
C LYS A 73 -11.25 2.92 -13.83
N CYS A 74 -11.58 3.96 -14.58
CA CYS A 74 -12.00 5.25 -14.02
C CYS A 74 -13.20 5.05 -13.06
N LEU A 75 -13.29 5.89 -12.04
CA LEU A 75 -14.49 5.94 -11.20
C LEU A 75 -15.70 6.40 -12.03
N SER A 76 -16.89 5.84 -11.76
CA SER A 76 -18.11 6.23 -12.48
C SER A 76 -18.48 7.70 -12.28
N ASN A 77 -18.16 8.26 -11.12
CA ASN A 77 -18.34 9.68 -10.80
C ASN A 77 -17.11 10.55 -11.15
N SER A 78 -16.14 10.03 -11.89
CA SER A 78 -15.03 10.84 -12.40
C SER A 78 -15.53 11.77 -13.51
N ILE A 79 -15.14 13.04 -13.46
CA ILE A 79 -15.46 14.07 -14.47
C ILE A 79 -15.00 13.62 -15.87
N LYS A 80 -13.88 12.92 -15.94
CA LYS A 80 -13.32 12.41 -17.20
C LYS A 80 -13.30 10.88 -17.20
N GLN A 81 -13.55 10.31 -18.37
CA GLN A 81 -13.55 8.87 -18.62
C GLN A 81 -12.48 8.52 -19.67
N ASP A 82 -12.16 7.23 -19.77
CA ASP A 82 -11.23 6.75 -20.80
C ASP A 82 -11.80 6.97 -22.21
N LEU A 83 -10.95 7.44 -23.13
CA LEU A 83 -11.32 7.70 -24.53
C LEU A 83 -11.58 6.39 -25.31
N LYS A 84 -10.98 5.29 -24.85
CA LYS A 84 -11.09 3.93 -25.45
C LYS A 84 -10.58 3.85 -26.89
N GLU A 85 -9.73 4.78 -27.30
CA GLU A 85 -9.01 4.72 -28.58
C GLU A 85 -7.91 3.65 -28.57
N LYS A 86 -7.21 3.46 -29.70
CA LYS A 86 -6.11 2.50 -29.80
C LYS A 86 -4.83 3.04 -29.14
N GLY A 87 -4.00 2.14 -28.61
CA GLY A 87 -2.68 2.45 -28.07
C GLY A 87 -2.70 3.40 -26.88
N GLU A 88 -1.74 4.33 -26.85
CA GLU A 88 -1.56 5.29 -25.76
C GLU A 88 -2.77 6.23 -25.52
N ARG A 89 -3.61 6.43 -26.54
CA ARG A 89 -4.81 7.27 -26.45
C ARG A 89 -6.00 6.56 -25.80
N TYR A 90 -5.87 5.29 -25.42
CA TYR A 90 -6.95 4.57 -24.75
C TYR A 90 -7.31 5.22 -23.41
N HIS A 91 -6.31 5.44 -22.56
CA HIS A 91 -6.51 5.88 -21.19
C HIS A 91 -6.34 7.38 -21.03
N ILE A 92 -7.28 8.00 -20.32
CA ILE A 92 -7.03 9.35 -19.82
C ILE A 92 -6.10 9.30 -18.61
N LEU A 93 -5.21 10.28 -18.53
CA LEU A 93 -4.23 10.43 -17.46
C LEU A 93 -4.79 11.26 -16.29
N GLY A 94 -4.17 11.12 -15.11
CA GLY A 94 -4.46 11.96 -13.94
C GLY A 94 -5.67 11.53 -13.10
N VAL A 95 -6.61 10.77 -13.66
CA VAL A 95 -7.84 10.35 -12.94
C VAL A 95 -7.61 9.22 -11.93
N VAL A 96 -8.44 9.18 -10.89
CA VAL A 96 -8.48 8.08 -9.91
C VAL A 96 -9.14 6.85 -10.52
N ARG A 97 -8.56 5.67 -10.23
CA ARG A 97 -8.98 4.40 -10.82
C ARG A 97 -9.24 3.32 -9.78
N ILE A 98 -10.16 2.40 -10.05
CA ILE A 98 -10.50 1.25 -9.20
C ILE A 98 -10.11 -0.09 -9.83
N LYS A 99 -9.99 -1.11 -8.98
CA LYS A 99 -9.66 -2.49 -9.36
C LYS A 99 -10.74 -3.48 -8.87
N PRO A 100 -10.90 -4.66 -9.49
CA PRO A 100 -10.27 -5.05 -10.75
C PRO A 100 -10.94 -4.36 -11.95
N GLY A 101 -10.28 -4.39 -13.10
CA GLY A 101 -10.80 -3.84 -14.35
C GLY A 101 -11.76 -4.78 -15.07
N ARG A 102 -11.77 -6.07 -14.73
CA ARG A 102 -12.74 -7.08 -15.22
C ARG A 102 -13.36 -7.80 -14.02
N GLY A 103 -14.63 -8.19 -14.13
CA GLY A 103 -15.45 -8.64 -13.01
C GLY A 103 -15.96 -7.48 -12.14
N ASP A 104 -16.53 -7.80 -10.98
CA ASP A 104 -17.13 -6.82 -10.08
C ASP A 104 -16.07 -5.85 -9.52
N PRO A 105 -16.17 -4.54 -9.83
CA PRO A 105 -15.24 -3.57 -9.32
C PRO A 105 -15.30 -3.49 -7.78
N THR A 106 -14.15 -3.47 -7.13
CA THR A 106 -14.08 -3.21 -5.69
C THR A 106 -13.88 -1.71 -5.44
N VAL A 107 -14.12 -1.28 -4.20
CA VAL A 107 -13.78 0.07 -3.72
C VAL A 107 -12.28 0.27 -3.49
N SER A 108 -11.41 -0.60 -4.01
CA SER A 108 -9.96 -0.44 -3.94
C SER A 108 -9.45 0.38 -5.11
N VAL A 109 -9.00 1.61 -4.81
CA VAL A 109 -8.28 2.42 -5.80
C VAL A 109 -6.96 1.77 -6.23
N SER A 110 -6.40 2.26 -7.35
CA SER A 110 -5.17 1.76 -7.93
C SER A 110 -3.95 1.97 -7.02
N CYS A 111 -2.83 1.30 -7.33
CA CYS A 111 -1.63 1.43 -6.51
C CYS A 111 -0.99 2.82 -6.68
N SER A 112 -1.00 3.38 -7.89
CA SER A 112 -0.55 4.75 -8.15
C SER A 112 -1.38 5.78 -7.38
N ASP A 113 -2.70 5.60 -7.27
CA ASP A 113 -3.55 6.48 -6.45
C ASP A 113 -3.22 6.40 -4.96
N LYS A 114 -2.97 5.19 -4.43
CA LYS A 114 -2.56 5.01 -3.03
C LYS A 114 -1.20 5.63 -2.73
N ILE A 115 -0.22 5.40 -3.60
CA ILE A 115 1.12 5.97 -3.44
C ILE A 115 1.05 7.49 -3.59
N SER A 116 0.25 8.01 -4.53
CA SER A 116 0.00 9.45 -4.66
C SER A 116 -0.60 10.05 -3.40
N LYS A 117 -1.54 9.39 -2.75
CA LYS A 117 -1.98 9.81 -1.41
C LYS A 117 -0.83 9.80 -0.41
N TRP A 118 0.00 8.76 -0.38
CA TRP A 118 1.12 8.64 0.56
C TRP A 118 2.20 9.69 0.34
N SER A 119 2.43 10.12 -0.89
CA SER A 119 3.32 11.25 -1.21
C SER A 119 2.85 12.58 -0.61
N HIS A 120 1.62 12.66 -0.10
CA HIS A 120 1.05 13.89 0.46
C HIS A 120 0.69 13.75 1.95
N MET A 121 0.10 12.61 2.32
CA MET A 121 -0.38 12.34 3.70
C MET A 121 0.61 11.52 4.54
N GLY A 122 1.67 10.99 3.93
CA GLY A 122 2.55 9.99 4.51
C GLY A 122 1.95 8.57 4.52
N ILE A 123 2.81 7.58 4.78
CA ILE A 123 2.46 6.15 4.78
C ILE A 123 1.83 5.66 6.09
N GLN A 124 2.01 6.40 7.20
CA GLN A 124 1.62 6.02 8.56
C GLN A 124 0.09 5.91 8.76
N GLY A 125 -0.67 6.75 8.05
CA GLY A 125 -2.12 6.84 8.21
C GLY A 125 -2.57 7.48 9.53
N ALA A 126 -3.89 7.68 9.64
CA ALA A 126 -4.48 8.47 10.73
C ALA A 126 -4.16 7.95 12.15
N LEU A 127 -4.16 6.63 12.36
CA LEU A 127 -3.93 6.06 13.70
C LEU A 127 -2.50 6.28 14.17
N LEU A 128 -1.50 6.02 13.34
CA LEU A 128 -0.11 6.23 13.74
C LEU A 128 0.25 7.71 13.83
N MET A 129 -0.44 8.57 13.07
CA MET A 129 -0.29 10.03 13.19
C MET A 129 -0.67 10.56 14.58
N THR A 130 -1.44 9.80 15.38
CA THR A 130 -1.70 10.15 16.79
C THR A 130 -0.43 10.15 17.66
N PHE A 131 0.61 9.40 17.28
CA PHE A 131 1.83 9.26 18.09
C PHE A 131 3.03 10.05 17.57
N ILE A 132 2.94 10.66 16.39
CA ILE A 132 4.08 11.30 15.74
C ILE A 132 3.72 12.71 15.29
N GLU A 133 4.70 13.60 15.33
CA GLU A 133 4.52 15.00 14.94
C GLU A 133 4.61 15.20 13.42
N ASN A 134 5.44 14.42 12.74
CA ASN A 134 5.70 14.56 11.31
C ASN A 134 5.28 13.29 10.53
N PRO A 135 4.64 13.44 9.36
CA PRO A 135 4.27 12.31 8.50
C PRO A 135 5.52 11.58 7.98
N ILE A 136 5.38 10.27 7.78
CA ILE A 136 6.47 9.43 7.26
C ILE A 136 6.32 9.33 5.75
N TYR A 137 7.32 9.79 5.00
CA TYR A 137 7.34 9.73 3.54
C TYR A 137 8.38 8.74 3.01
N LEU A 138 8.16 8.26 1.78
CA LEU A 138 9.14 7.46 1.05
C LEU A 138 10.14 8.39 0.35
N SER A 139 11.43 8.16 0.56
CA SER A 139 12.51 8.92 -0.09
C SER A 139 12.76 8.46 -1.53
N THR A 140 12.55 7.17 -1.81
CA THR A 140 12.84 6.57 -3.12
C THR A 140 11.72 5.62 -3.59
N PHE A 141 11.66 5.41 -4.91
CA PHE A 141 10.81 4.42 -5.56
C PHE A 141 11.62 3.72 -6.65
N THR A 142 12.09 2.51 -6.31
CA THR A 142 12.95 1.68 -7.17
C THR A 142 12.10 0.69 -7.97
N ILE A 143 12.35 0.61 -9.28
CA ILE A 143 11.80 -0.41 -10.17
C ILE A 143 12.93 -1.30 -10.70
N VAL A 144 12.71 -2.61 -10.74
CA VAL A 144 13.66 -3.58 -11.31
C VAL A 144 13.57 -3.59 -12.84
N GLN A 145 14.58 -4.14 -13.52
CA GLN A 145 14.54 -4.33 -14.96
C GLN A 145 13.40 -5.29 -15.37
N ASN A 146 13.06 -5.30 -16.66
CA ASN A 146 11.94 -6.07 -17.22
C ASN A 146 10.57 -5.72 -16.62
N THR A 147 10.46 -4.55 -16.00
CA THR A 147 9.20 -3.94 -15.56
C THR A 147 8.99 -2.65 -16.34
N PRO A 148 7.78 -2.39 -16.88
CA PRO A 148 7.50 -1.13 -17.59
C PRO A 148 7.90 0.09 -16.77
N PHE A 149 8.73 0.95 -17.34
CA PHE A 149 9.28 2.13 -16.67
C PHE A 149 9.25 3.34 -17.59
N CYS A 150 8.63 4.41 -17.10
CA CYS A 150 8.72 5.73 -17.69
C CYS A 150 8.79 6.72 -16.53
N LYS A 151 9.96 7.35 -16.34
CA LYS A 151 10.21 8.24 -15.19
C LYS A 151 9.16 9.35 -15.13
N GLU A 152 8.87 10.01 -16.25
CA GLU A 152 7.90 11.11 -16.30
C GLU A 152 6.47 10.66 -16.03
N ALA A 153 6.06 9.48 -16.53
CA ALA A 153 4.76 8.91 -16.21
C ALA A 153 4.63 8.57 -14.72
N LEU A 154 5.69 8.04 -14.11
CA LEU A 154 5.73 7.74 -12.67
C LEU A 154 5.72 9.03 -11.84
N LYS A 155 6.54 10.03 -12.15
CA LYS A 155 6.52 11.33 -11.47
C LYS A 155 5.11 11.93 -11.46
N ARG A 156 4.49 12.01 -12.65
CA ARG A 156 3.10 12.46 -12.81
C ARG A 156 2.15 11.65 -11.96
N ALA A 157 2.19 10.31 -12.04
CA ALA A 157 1.24 9.46 -11.34
C ALA A 157 1.40 9.44 -9.81
N LEU A 158 2.64 9.53 -9.31
CA LEU A 158 2.97 9.33 -7.90
C LEU A 158 3.00 10.62 -7.08
N TYR A 159 3.27 11.78 -7.66
CA TYR A 159 3.21 13.03 -6.90
C TYR A 159 2.77 14.23 -7.76
N GLY A 160 3.23 14.35 -9.01
CA GLY A 160 3.06 15.59 -9.79
C GLY A 160 1.75 15.81 -10.56
N ARG A 161 0.67 15.04 -10.34
CA ARG A 161 -0.61 15.24 -11.05
C ARG A 161 -1.65 16.04 -10.29
N LEU A 162 -1.46 16.25 -8.98
CA LEU A 162 -2.41 17.01 -8.18
C LEU A 162 -2.06 18.48 -8.26
N VAL A 163 -3.07 19.32 -8.42
CA VAL A 163 -2.94 20.77 -8.49
C VAL A 163 -3.75 21.39 -7.36
N ASN A 164 -3.44 22.64 -7.00
CA ASN A 164 -4.15 23.41 -5.97
C ASN A 164 -4.23 22.67 -4.62
N LEU A 165 -3.09 22.16 -4.15
CA LEU A 165 -2.99 21.48 -2.86
C LEU A 165 -3.22 22.49 -1.73
N ASN A 166 -4.30 22.31 -0.97
CA ASN A 166 -4.57 23.08 0.25
C ASN A 166 -4.31 22.20 1.47
N LEU A 167 -3.04 21.83 1.67
CA LEU A 167 -2.59 21.05 2.82
C LEU A 167 -1.99 21.97 3.88
N LYS A 168 -2.30 21.70 5.13
CA LYS A 168 -1.71 22.35 6.30
C LYS A 168 -0.50 21.56 6.77
N LEU A 169 0.51 22.27 7.29
CA LEU A 169 1.65 21.65 7.96
C LEU A 169 1.17 20.68 9.04
N PRO A 170 1.88 19.56 9.25
CA PRO A 170 3.16 19.16 8.63
C PRO A 170 3.02 18.46 7.26
N PHE A 171 1.82 18.38 6.68
CA PHE A 171 1.60 17.67 5.42
C PHE A 171 1.96 18.54 4.21
N GLY A 172 2.49 17.91 3.18
CA GLY A 172 2.89 18.57 1.94
C GLY A 172 3.22 17.57 0.84
N GLU A 173 3.60 18.06 -0.34
CA GLU A 173 4.07 17.21 -1.43
C GLU A 173 5.49 16.68 -1.15
N ASN A 174 5.65 15.35 -1.15
CA ASN A 174 6.93 14.68 -1.07
C ASN A 174 7.33 14.10 -2.44
N CYS A 175 8.39 14.65 -3.01
CA CYS A 175 9.02 14.19 -4.24
C CYS A 175 10.04 13.09 -3.96
N MET A 176 9.68 11.83 -4.23
CA MET A 176 10.57 10.68 -4.11
C MET A 176 11.50 10.53 -5.32
N CYS A 177 12.76 10.08 -5.12
CA CYS A 177 13.62 9.75 -6.26
C CYS A 177 13.19 8.45 -6.94
N ILE A 178 12.97 8.50 -8.25
CA ILE A 178 12.49 7.38 -9.07
C ILE A 178 13.62 6.90 -9.98
N LYS A 179 13.98 5.61 -9.88
CA LYS A 179 15.02 4.99 -10.71
C LYS A 179 14.64 3.55 -11.07
N GLN A 180 15.02 3.13 -12.28
CA GLN A 180 15.06 1.73 -12.67
C GLN A 180 16.48 1.20 -12.54
N VAL A 181 16.63 -0.04 -12.09
CA VAL A 181 17.94 -0.68 -11.89
C VAL A 181 18.06 -1.99 -12.65
N ASP A 182 19.28 -2.33 -13.04
CA ASP A 182 19.63 -3.58 -13.68
C ASP A 182 19.74 -4.73 -12.66
N VAL A 183 18.60 -5.08 -12.07
CA VAL A 183 18.42 -6.23 -11.19
C VAL A 183 17.17 -6.95 -11.66
N SER A 184 17.24 -8.25 -11.96
CA SER A 184 16.12 -9.02 -12.49
C SER A 184 15.37 -9.77 -11.38
N PHE A 185 14.07 -9.99 -11.59
CA PHE A 185 13.24 -10.82 -10.73
C PHE A 185 12.71 -12.02 -11.51
N ALA A 186 13.12 -13.24 -11.13
CA ALA A 186 12.84 -14.47 -11.88
C ALA A 186 11.35 -14.79 -12.06
N TYR A 187 10.49 -14.27 -11.17
CA TYR A 187 9.04 -14.48 -11.23
C TYR A 187 8.28 -13.26 -11.78
N CYS A 188 8.90 -12.51 -12.71
CA CYS A 188 8.22 -11.46 -13.47
C CYS A 188 7.13 -12.04 -14.40
N LYS A 189 6.18 -11.20 -14.82
CA LYS A 189 5.10 -11.59 -15.74
C LYS A 189 5.70 -11.86 -17.12
N THR A 190 5.40 -13.03 -17.67
CA THR A 190 5.65 -13.40 -19.07
C THR A 190 4.40 -14.08 -19.63
N ASN A 191 4.29 -14.26 -20.94
CA ASN A 191 3.09 -14.82 -21.58
C ASN A 191 2.89 -16.30 -21.25
N GLU A 192 3.95 -17.00 -20.85
CA GLU A 192 3.97 -18.44 -20.56
C GLU A 192 3.65 -18.74 -19.08
N LYS A 193 3.55 -17.71 -18.23
CA LYS A 193 3.36 -17.86 -16.78
C LYS A 193 1.96 -17.48 -16.37
N GLN A 194 1.41 -18.21 -15.40
CA GLN A 194 0.15 -17.87 -14.73
C GLN A 194 0.40 -17.09 -13.42
N PRO A 195 -0.57 -16.34 -12.88
CA PRO A 195 -0.37 -15.58 -11.66
C PRO A 195 -0.39 -16.50 -10.45
N CYS A 196 0.62 -16.37 -9.59
CA CYS A 196 0.68 -17.16 -8.36
C CYS A 196 -0.54 -16.87 -7.44
N PRO A 197 -1.27 -17.89 -6.95
CA PRO A 197 -2.56 -17.73 -6.27
C PRO A 197 -2.47 -17.26 -4.81
N SER A 198 -1.27 -17.23 -4.24
CA SER A 198 -1.01 -16.83 -2.87
C SER A 198 -0.40 -15.44 -2.76
N SER A 199 -0.51 -14.81 -1.59
CA SER A 199 0.25 -13.61 -1.23
C SER A 199 1.14 -13.91 -0.03
N ILE A 200 2.33 -13.34 0.01
CA ILE A 200 3.23 -13.36 1.17
C ILE A 200 3.30 -11.95 1.72
N TYR A 201 3.29 -11.80 3.03
CA TYR A 201 3.62 -10.56 3.70
C TYR A 201 4.52 -10.87 4.89
N TRP A 202 5.62 -10.15 4.92
CA TRP A 202 6.64 -10.21 5.93
C TRP A 202 6.89 -8.81 6.48
N PHE A 203 7.10 -8.69 7.78
CA PHE A 203 7.55 -7.44 8.38
C PHE A 203 8.38 -7.68 9.64
N SER A 204 9.33 -6.78 9.88
CA SER A 204 10.12 -6.72 11.10
C SER A 204 9.34 -5.99 12.20
N ASN A 205 9.47 -6.47 13.44
CA ASN A 205 8.93 -5.85 14.65
C ASN A 205 10.01 -5.87 15.74
N GLY A 206 11.13 -5.17 15.47
CA GLY A 206 12.30 -5.17 16.34
C GLY A 206 13.06 -6.49 16.28
N LYS A 207 13.18 -7.18 17.42
CA LYS A 207 13.86 -8.49 17.51
C LYS A 207 13.05 -9.67 16.94
N ARG A 208 11.80 -9.45 16.55
CA ARG A 208 10.91 -10.48 15.99
C ARG A 208 10.52 -10.12 14.56
N SER A 209 10.13 -11.12 13.79
CA SER A 209 9.52 -10.92 12.47
C SER A 209 8.20 -11.67 12.37
N CYS A 210 7.29 -11.17 11.54
CA CYS A 210 6.08 -11.86 11.16
C CYS A 210 6.18 -12.27 9.70
N LEU A 211 5.87 -13.53 9.39
CA LEU A 211 5.70 -14.04 8.03
C LEU A 211 4.34 -14.74 7.96
N GLU A 212 3.50 -14.32 7.04
CA GLU A 212 2.23 -15.00 6.79
C GLU A 212 1.96 -15.13 5.29
N VAL A 213 1.33 -16.24 4.93
CA VAL A 213 0.84 -16.51 3.58
C VAL A 213 -0.67 -16.40 3.60
N SER A 214 -1.26 -15.76 2.59
CA SER A 214 -2.71 -15.72 2.42
C SER A 214 -3.16 -16.15 1.03
N VAL A 215 -4.37 -16.70 0.99
CA VAL A 215 -5.10 -17.03 -0.24
C VAL A 215 -6.48 -16.38 -0.11
N ASN A 216 -6.89 -15.60 -1.11
CA ASN A 216 -8.14 -14.84 -1.07
C ASN A 216 -8.29 -13.94 0.17
N GLY A 217 -7.19 -13.35 0.66
CA GLY A 217 -7.20 -12.47 1.83
C GLY A 217 -7.35 -13.18 3.19
N LYS A 218 -7.31 -14.52 3.20
CA LYS A 218 -7.40 -15.36 4.42
C LYS A 218 -6.08 -16.08 4.63
N LYS A 219 -5.72 -16.32 5.89
CA LYS A 219 -4.50 -17.05 6.23
C LYS A 219 -4.49 -18.44 5.57
N GLN A 220 -3.39 -18.81 4.94
CA GLN A 220 -3.26 -20.10 4.26
C GLN A 220 -3.40 -21.25 5.27
N GLY A 221 -4.13 -22.31 4.88
CA GLY A 221 -4.35 -23.49 5.72
C GLY A 221 -5.54 -23.39 6.69
N VAL A 222 -6.26 -22.27 6.72
CA VAL A 222 -7.46 -22.13 7.56
C VAL A 222 -8.59 -23.02 7.06
N THR A 223 -9.12 -23.87 7.94
CA THR A 223 -10.25 -24.76 7.64
C THR A 223 -11.58 -24.00 7.65
N LYS A 224 -12.61 -24.56 7.00
CA LYS A 224 -13.98 -24.00 7.01
C LYS A 224 -14.51 -23.76 8.44
N LYS A 225 -14.21 -24.68 9.36
CA LYS A 225 -14.57 -24.58 10.79
C LYS A 225 -13.98 -23.34 11.48
N HIS A 226 -12.81 -22.87 11.04
CA HIS A 226 -12.11 -21.74 11.65
C HIS A 226 -12.21 -20.45 10.85
N LEU A 227 -13.03 -20.42 9.81
CA LEU A 227 -13.11 -19.31 8.87
C LEU A 227 -13.56 -17.98 9.50
N HIS A 228 -14.37 -18.08 10.56
CA HIS A 228 -14.97 -16.94 11.26
C HIS A 228 -14.37 -16.71 12.65
N THR A 229 -13.18 -17.27 12.91
CA THR A 229 -12.48 -17.10 14.19
C THR A 229 -11.19 -16.30 14.02
N GLU A 230 -10.55 -15.94 15.13
CA GLU A 230 -9.23 -15.29 15.13
C GLU A 230 -8.15 -16.04 14.35
N LYS A 231 -8.27 -17.37 14.22
CA LYS A 231 -7.33 -18.21 13.48
C LYS A 231 -7.31 -17.87 11.98
N ALA A 232 -8.39 -17.30 11.44
CA ALA A 232 -8.47 -16.87 10.04
C ALA A 232 -7.83 -15.50 9.77
N ARG A 233 -7.61 -14.69 10.81
CA ARG A 233 -7.12 -13.31 10.67
C ARG A 233 -5.68 -13.29 10.21
N VAL A 234 -5.40 -12.37 9.29
CA VAL A 234 -4.04 -11.99 8.92
C VAL A 234 -3.62 -10.79 9.78
N LYS A 235 -2.35 -10.73 10.18
CA LYS A 235 -1.84 -9.70 11.10
C LYS A 235 -1.91 -8.28 10.55
N ILE A 236 -2.01 -8.14 9.23
CA ILE A 236 -2.16 -6.85 8.54
C ILE A 236 -3.64 -6.42 8.35
N CYS A 237 -4.60 -7.14 8.92
CA CYS A 237 -6.01 -6.75 8.84
C CYS A 237 -6.31 -5.56 9.77
N LYS A 238 -7.38 -4.81 9.46
CA LYS A 238 -7.74 -3.60 10.22
C LYS A 238 -7.96 -3.87 11.72
N LEU A 239 -8.55 -5.02 12.07
CA LEU A 239 -8.84 -5.38 13.44
C LEU A 239 -7.56 -5.58 14.26
N GLU A 240 -6.56 -6.29 13.70
CA GLU A 240 -5.27 -6.49 14.35
C GLU A 240 -4.50 -5.17 14.49
N PHE A 241 -4.51 -4.31 13.45
CA PHE A 241 -3.94 -2.96 13.55
C PHE A 241 -4.64 -2.10 14.61
N PHE A 242 -5.97 -2.16 14.71
CA PHE A 242 -6.71 -1.41 15.70
C PHE A 242 -6.42 -1.88 17.13
N ASN A 243 -6.34 -3.20 17.32
CA ASN A 243 -5.96 -3.79 18.60
C ASN A 243 -4.56 -3.35 19.03
N MET A 244 -3.58 -3.38 18.12
CA MET A 244 -2.23 -2.89 18.40
C MET A 244 -2.22 -1.39 18.74
N PHE A 245 -3.00 -0.60 18.02
CA PHE A 245 -3.14 0.84 18.27
C PHE A 245 -3.68 1.13 19.67
N VAL A 246 -4.80 0.52 20.07
CA VAL A 246 -5.40 0.71 21.39
C VAL A 246 -4.43 0.27 22.49
N LYS A 247 -3.76 -0.88 22.36
CA LYS A 247 -2.74 -1.31 23.32
C LYS A 247 -1.62 -0.29 23.50
N LYS A 248 -1.18 0.35 22.42
CA LYS A 248 -0.15 1.40 22.49
C LYS A 248 -0.67 2.70 23.11
N LEU A 249 -1.92 3.08 22.84
CA LEU A 249 -2.53 4.21 23.56
C LEU A 249 -2.53 3.96 25.07
N ASP A 250 -2.96 2.76 25.50
CA ASP A 250 -3.03 2.41 26.91
C ASP A 250 -1.63 2.33 27.55
N GLU A 251 -0.64 1.76 26.85
CA GLU A 251 0.77 1.72 27.29
C GLU A 251 1.37 3.12 27.50
N TYR A 252 1.01 4.08 26.65
CA TYR A 252 1.47 5.48 26.78
C TYR A 252 0.53 6.36 27.62
N GLY A 253 -0.55 5.81 28.20
CA GLY A 253 -1.52 6.58 28.97
C GLY A 253 -2.31 7.62 28.15
N ILE A 254 -2.43 7.44 26.83
CA ILE A 254 -3.10 8.38 25.93
C ILE A 254 -4.58 8.04 25.84
N LYS A 255 -5.44 8.98 26.26
CA LYS A 255 -6.89 8.91 26.05
C LYS A 255 -7.27 9.72 24.81
N LEU A 256 -7.98 9.10 23.86
CA LEU A 256 -8.49 9.83 22.69
C LEU A 256 -9.69 10.72 23.05
N TYR A 257 -10.45 10.33 24.07
CA TYR A 257 -11.62 11.05 24.58
C TYR A 257 -11.65 10.87 26.11
N GLU A 258 -12.00 11.93 26.85
CA GLU A 258 -11.94 11.94 28.32
C GLU A 258 -12.87 10.90 28.97
N ASN A 259 -14.10 10.77 28.45
CA ASN A 259 -15.17 9.98 29.08
C ASN A 259 -15.41 8.60 28.43
N ILE A 260 -14.51 8.14 27.56
CA ILE A 260 -14.69 6.87 26.84
C ILE A 260 -13.38 6.09 26.86
N GLU A 261 -13.45 4.81 27.22
CA GLU A 261 -12.30 3.92 27.13
C GLU A 261 -11.89 3.68 25.67
N ASN A 262 -10.58 3.69 25.38
CA ASN A 262 -10.07 3.53 24.02
C ASN A 262 -10.59 2.25 23.33
N LYS A 263 -10.71 1.16 24.10
CA LYS A 263 -11.26 -0.13 23.64
C LYS A 263 -12.74 -0.09 23.24
N GLU A 264 -13.49 0.89 23.74
CA GLU A 264 -14.92 1.06 23.47
C GLU A 264 -15.20 1.89 22.22
N LEU A 265 -14.17 2.52 21.66
CA LEU A 265 -14.24 3.28 20.43
C LEU A 265 -14.40 2.34 19.23
N SER A 266 -15.14 2.82 18.23
CA SER A 266 -15.09 2.17 16.92
C SER A 266 -13.78 2.51 16.20
N TYR A 267 -13.37 1.66 15.26
CA TYR A 267 -12.21 1.93 14.42
C TYR A 267 -12.37 3.24 13.63
N LYS A 268 -13.58 3.59 13.20
CA LYS A 268 -13.88 4.87 12.55
C LYS A 268 -13.63 6.04 13.50
N THR A 269 -14.21 5.99 14.70
CA THR A 269 -14.08 7.05 15.73
C THR A 269 -12.62 7.26 16.11
N ALA A 270 -11.88 6.18 16.37
CA ALA A 270 -10.45 6.25 16.69
C ALA A 270 -9.64 6.91 15.56
N LYS A 271 -9.94 6.60 14.28
CA LYS A 271 -9.30 7.26 13.14
C LYS A 271 -9.65 8.74 12.99
N GLU A 272 -10.87 9.11 13.36
CA GLU A 272 -11.37 10.49 13.26
C GLU A 272 -10.88 11.38 14.41
N SER A 273 -10.35 10.78 15.49
CA SER A 273 -9.69 11.51 16.58
C SER A 273 -8.48 12.32 16.12
N CYS A 274 -7.74 11.84 15.10
CA CYS A 274 -6.65 12.59 14.49
C CYS A 274 -7.20 13.62 13.48
N LYS A 275 -7.71 14.74 14.02
CA LYS A 275 -8.43 15.79 13.28
C LYS A 275 -7.59 16.38 12.14
N ASP A 276 -6.32 16.68 12.39
CA ASP A 276 -5.46 17.31 11.38
C ASP A 276 -5.21 16.41 10.18
N TYR A 277 -4.98 15.11 10.41
CA TYR A 277 -4.87 14.14 9.32
C TYR A 277 -6.21 14.03 8.55
N LYS A 278 -7.34 14.05 9.25
CA LYS A 278 -8.67 13.96 8.62
C LYS A 278 -8.95 15.17 7.73
N LEU A 279 -8.72 16.38 8.24
CA LEU A 279 -8.92 17.63 7.50
C LEU A 279 -8.04 17.70 6.25
N ASN A 280 -6.75 17.39 6.39
CA ASN A 280 -5.82 17.34 5.26
C ASN A 280 -6.21 16.26 4.25
N TRP A 281 -6.67 15.10 4.71
CA TRP A 281 -7.14 14.05 3.81
C TRP A 281 -8.41 14.46 3.05
N ASP A 282 -9.34 15.18 3.68
CA ASP A 282 -10.53 15.68 3.01
C ASP A 282 -10.19 16.75 1.97
N SER A 283 -9.26 17.65 2.28
CA SER A 283 -8.71 18.62 1.31
C SER A 283 -8.04 17.92 0.12
N LEU A 284 -7.16 16.95 0.38
CA LEU A 284 -6.47 16.21 -0.67
C LEU A 284 -7.44 15.43 -1.58
N LYS A 285 -8.50 14.84 -1.01
CA LYS A 285 -9.53 14.16 -1.82
C LYS A 285 -10.17 15.09 -2.83
N GLN A 286 -10.37 16.37 -2.47
CA GLN A 286 -10.93 17.35 -3.40
C GLN A 286 -9.97 17.59 -4.57
N SER A 287 -8.66 17.66 -4.32
CA SER A 287 -7.64 17.75 -5.38
C SER A 287 -7.60 16.52 -6.30
N PHE A 288 -7.97 15.33 -5.80
CA PHE A 288 -8.18 14.14 -6.65
C PHE A 288 -9.45 14.20 -7.51
N GLY A 289 -10.40 15.08 -7.19
CA GLY A 289 -11.72 15.23 -7.82
C GLY A 289 -12.71 14.11 -7.49
N SER A 290 -12.25 12.86 -7.40
CA SER A 290 -13.07 11.71 -7.01
C SER A 290 -12.25 10.70 -6.19
N TRP A 291 -12.90 10.04 -5.23
CA TRP A 291 -12.29 8.96 -4.48
C TRP A 291 -13.35 7.96 -4.02
N THR A 292 -12.99 6.70 -3.90
CA THR A 292 -13.92 5.64 -3.45
C THR A 292 -14.42 5.88 -2.02
N LEU A 293 -15.72 5.76 -1.81
CA LEU A 293 -16.31 5.67 -0.47
C LEU A 293 -16.33 4.21 -0.02
N LYS A 294 -15.88 3.95 1.21
CA LYS A 294 -15.99 2.62 1.82
C LYS A 294 -17.30 2.56 2.58
N ASN A 295 -17.97 1.40 2.52
CA ASN A 295 -19.13 1.14 3.36
C ASN A 295 -18.78 1.36 4.84
N ASP A 296 -19.58 2.16 5.53
CA ASP A 296 -19.39 2.54 6.94
C ASP A 296 -19.42 1.32 7.87
N LEU A 297 -20.17 0.27 7.54
CA LEU A 297 -20.17 -1.00 8.28
C LEU A 297 -18.77 -1.65 8.35
N LEU A 298 -17.90 -1.40 7.36
CA LEU A 298 -16.52 -1.91 7.33
C LEU A 298 -15.54 -1.07 8.17
N LEU A 299 -16.01 0.02 8.78
CA LEU A 299 -15.26 0.95 9.60
C LEU A 299 -15.83 1.07 11.02
N ASN A 300 -17.13 0.84 11.19
CA ASN A 300 -17.85 0.93 12.46
C ASN A 300 -17.81 -0.39 13.26
N PHE A 301 -16.64 -1.00 13.39
CA PHE A 301 -16.43 -2.14 14.29
C PHE A 301 -15.66 -1.69 15.53
N LYS A 302 -15.88 -2.36 16.67
CA LYS A 302 -15.13 -2.17 17.91
C LYS A 302 -14.20 -3.35 18.14
N LEU A 303 -13.27 -3.23 19.08
CA LEU A 303 -12.59 -4.41 19.60
C LEU A 303 -13.63 -5.24 20.37
N GLU A 304 -13.75 -6.53 20.05
CA GLU A 304 -14.62 -7.42 20.81
C GLU A 304 -14.19 -7.39 22.28
N LYS A 305 -15.15 -7.42 23.21
CA LYS A 305 -14.82 -7.72 24.61
C LYS A 305 -14.22 -9.12 24.57
N TYR A 306 -12.94 -9.25 24.90
CA TYR A 306 -12.35 -10.54 25.19
C TYR A 306 -13.15 -11.16 26.34
N THR A 307 -14.09 -12.06 26.01
CA THR A 307 -14.66 -13.03 26.94
C THR A 307 -14.00 -14.36 26.68
#